data_AF-A0A822FFD3-F1
#
_entry.id   AF-A0A822FFD3-F1
#
_cell.length_a   1.000
_cell.length_b   1.000
_cell.length_c   1.000
_cell.angle_alpha   90.00
_cell.angle_beta   90.00
_cell.angle_gamma   90.00
#
_symmetry.space_group_name_H-M   'P 1'
#
loop_
_entity.id
_entity.type
_entity.pdbx_description
1 polymer ?
#
loop_
_entity_poly.entity_id
_entity_poly.type
_entity_poly.pdbx_seq_one_letter_code
_entity_poly.pdbx_strand_id
1 'polypeptide(L)'
;MTATPNPTPEEEQLFLATLQECLQADNEKRVAAEQIYQDIAHEKKAILLLSTLRNTTINGPIRSFAAVMLRRLFQTDFENFWSKYSVDQQMAVKKELIARITQLDDDETIRKKVCYIAAELAKNLMDENEQSQWPEIMEFLFQSANSSHSALKESALIIFEAFPGIFGNQAEQLTQIIHQIFLSCLNDQDTKVRYTAAQALAAYLKHNYENTQLLHIHRDCLPYLIS
;
A
#
# COMPACT_ATOMS: atom_id res chain seq x y z
N MET A 1 -15.09 20.39 16.07
CA MET A 1 -14.70 18.96 16.12
C MET A 1 -13.20 18.94 16.29
N THR A 2 -12.75 18.54 17.47
CA THR A 2 -11.34 18.59 17.88
C THR A 2 -10.55 17.58 17.06
N ALA A 3 -9.49 18.03 16.38
CA ALA A 3 -8.50 17.16 15.77
C ALA A 3 -8.07 16.09 16.79
N THR A 4 -8.04 14.82 16.39
CA THR A 4 -7.37 13.78 17.17
C THR A 4 -5.92 14.23 17.32
N PRO A 5 -5.45 14.58 18.52
CA PRO A 5 -4.07 15.03 18.69
C PRO A 5 -3.12 13.91 18.29
N ASN A 6 -1.96 14.26 17.74
CA ASN A 6 -0.89 13.30 17.51
C ASN A 6 -0.63 12.52 18.83
N PRO A 7 -0.44 11.19 18.76
CA PRO A 7 -0.26 10.39 19.96
C PRO A 7 0.94 10.89 20.76
N THR A 8 0.80 10.90 22.08
CA THR A 8 1.92 11.28 22.96
C THR A 8 3.00 10.18 22.94
N PRO A 9 4.26 10.49 23.27
CA PRO A 9 5.31 9.46 23.36
C PRO A 9 4.95 8.31 24.31
N GLU A 10 4.20 8.60 25.39
CA GLU A 10 3.71 7.59 26.33
C GLU A 10 2.68 6.67 25.68
N GLU A 11 1.77 7.21 24.87
CA GLU A 11 0.78 6.43 24.13
C GLU A 11 1.44 5.55 23.06
N GLU A 12 2.45 6.06 22.36
CA GLU A 12 3.24 5.28 21.39
C GLU A 12 3.99 4.12 22.08
N GLN A 13 4.60 4.38 23.24
CA GLN A 13 5.30 3.34 24.02
C GLN A 13 4.33 2.28 24.54
N LEU A 14 3.17 2.66 25.07
CA LEU A 14 2.15 1.73 25.53
C LEU A 14 1.63 0.87 24.37
N PHE A 15 1.35 1.49 23.22
CA PHE A 15 0.91 0.77 22.03
C PHE A 15 1.95 -0.22 21.52
N LEU A 16 3.22 0.17 21.52
CA LEU A 16 4.32 -0.70 21.14
C LEU A 16 4.40 -1.94 22.05
N ALA A 17 4.24 -1.75 23.36
CA ALA A 17 4.19 -2.87 24.31
C ALA A 17 3.00 -3.80 24.02
N THR A 18 1.82 -3.25 23.70
CA THR A 18 0.66 -4.04 23.29
C THR A 18 0.95 -4.88 22.04
N LEU A 19 1.55 -4.28 21.00
CA LEU A 19 1.91 -5.03 19.79
C LEU A 19 2.95 -6.13 20.06
N GLN A 20 3.87 -5.90 21.00
CA GLN A 20 4.85 -6.91 21.41
C GLN A 20 4.21 -8.10 22.10
N GLU A 21 3.25 -7.85 22.99
CA GLU A 21 2.49 -8.90 23.69
C GLU A 21 1.61 -9.71 22.75
N CYS A 22 1.03 -9.09 21.72
CA CYS A 22 0.28 -9.80 20.66
C CYS A 22 1.13 -10.83 19.89
N LEU A 23 2.46 -10.70 19.91
CA LEU A 23 3.39 -11.61 19.22
C LEU A 23 3.97 -12.69 20.15
N GLN A 24 3.65 -12.67 21.46
CA GLN A 24 4.15 -13.67 22.40
C GLN A 24 3.46 -15.02 22.21
N ALA A 25 4.17 -16.09 22.61
CA ALA A 25 3.63 -17.46 22.57
C ALA A 25 2.62 -17.74 23.70
N ASP A 26 2.66 -16.93 24.78
CA ASP A 26 1.73 -17.04 25.90
C ASP A 26 0.32 -16.62 25.48
N ASN A 27 -0.61 -17.58 25.50
CA ASN A 27 -1.96 -17.36 25.01
C ASN A 27 -2.75 -16.37 25.89
N GLU A 28 -2.55 -16.37 27.20
CA GLU A 28 -3.29 -15.46 28.11
C GLU A 28 -2.85 -14.01 27.89
N LYS A 29 -1.53 -13.78 27.80
CA LYS A 29 -0.99 -12.44 27.50
C LYS A 29 -1.38 -11.95 26.12
N ARG A 30 -1.31 -12.83 25.11
CA ARG A 30 -1.72 -12.50 23.74
C ARG A 30 -3.19 -12.09 23.67
N VAL A 31 -4.10 -12.88 24.26
CA VAL A 31 -5.54 -12.57 24.24
C VAL A 31 -5.83 -11.25 24.97
N ALA A 32 -5.18 -11.00 26.11
CA ALA A 32 -5.31 -9.73 26.82
C ALA A 32 -4.82 -8.54 25.98
N ALA A 33 -3.67 -8.68 25.32
CA ALA A 33 -3.13 -7.64 24.44
C ALA A 33 -4.00 -7.40 23.19
N GLU A 34 -4.55 -8.46 22.60
CA GLU A 34 -5.50 -8.37 21.49
C GLU A 34 -6.77 -7.62 21.91
N GLN A 35 -7.28 -7.85 23.11
CA GLN A 35 -8.42 -7.10 23.64
C GLN A 35 -8.07 -5.61 23.82
N ILE A 36 -6.92 -5.29 24.42
CA ILE A 36 -6.44 -3.90 24.54
C ILE A 36 -6.35 -3.25 23.15
N TYR A 37 -5.79 -3.96 22.17
CA TYR A 37 -5.73 -3.48 20.79
C TYR A 37 -7.12 -3.25 20.18
N GLN A 38 -8.08 -4.13 20.45
CA GLN A 38 -9.47 -4.00 19.97
C GLN A 38 -10.17 -2.78 20.58
N ASP A 39 -9.91 -2.45 21.85
CA ASP A 39 -10.57 -1.36 22.57
C ASP A 39 -10.06 0.05 22.19
N ILE A 40 -8.90 0.17 21.53
CA ILE A 40 -8.41 1.46 21.04
C ILE A 40 -9.39 2.00 19.97
N ALA A 41 -9.59 3.32 19.88
CA ALA A 41 -10.40 3.91 18.82
C ALA A 41 -9.73 3.75 17.43
N HIS A 42 -10.48 3.43 16.38
CA HIS A 42 -9.95 3.17 15.03
C HIS A 42 -9.09 4.33 14.49
N GLU A 43 -9.53 5.58 14.70
CA GLU A 43 -8.82 6.81 14.33
C GLU A 43 -7.44 6.87 14.98
N LYS A 44 -7.33 6.43 16.23
CA LYS A 44 -6.09 6.42 17.00
C LYS A 44 -5.21 5.22 16.61
N LYS A 45 -5.80 4.04 16.37
CA LYS A 45 -5.07 2.85 15.89
C LYS A 45 -4.32 3.14 14.61
N ALA A 46 -4.97 3.73 13.60
CA ALA A 46 -4.33 4.02 12.32
C ALA A 46 -3.09 4.92 12.48
N ILE A 47 -3.17 5.97 13.29
CA ILE A 47 -2.04 6.88 13.54
C ILE A 47 -0.91 6.18 14.29
N LEU A 48 -1.23 5.40 15.33
CA LEU A 48 -0.24 4.64 16.11
C LEU A 48 0.47 3.56 15.27
N LEU A 49 -0.26 2.87 14.40
CA LEU A 49 0.28 1.88 13.47
C LEU A 49 1.23 2.55 12.46
N LEU A 50 0.83 3.69 11.88
CA LEU A 50 1.69 4.48 10.99
C LEU A 50 2.97 4.95 11.69
N SER A 51 2.87 5.46 12.92
CA SER A 51 4.04 5.87 13.71
C SER A 51 4.99 4.70 13.97
N THR A 52 4.45 3.51 14.28
CA THR A 52 5.23 2.28 14.44
C THR A 52 5.98 1.90 13.16
N LEU A 53 5.33 2.05 11.99
CA LEU A 53 5.97 1.78 10.69
C LEU A 53 7.06 2.78 10.34
N ARG A 54 6.87 4.05 10.72
CA ARG A 54 7.85 5.13 10.52
C ARG A 54 9.10 4.94 11.36
N ASN A 55 8.97 4.42 12.58
CA ASN A 55 10.11 4.25 13.47
C ASN A 55 10.94 3.01 13.10
N THR A 56 11.99 3.21 12.31
CA THR A 56 12.91 2.14 11.86
C THR A 56 13.77 1.54 12.98
N THR A 57 13.78 2.13 14.18
CA THR A 57 14.48 1.57 15.35
C THR A 57 13.71 0.41 16.00
N ILE A 58 12.42 0.28 15.70
CA ILE A 58 11.58 -0.84 16.14
C ILE A 58 11.95 -2.09 15.36
N ASN A 59 11.96 -3.24 16.02
CA ASN A 59 12.32 -4.50 15.37
C ASN A 59 11.38 -4.86 14.19
N GLY A 60 11.92 -5.61 13.22
CA GLY A 60 11.20 -5.99 12.00
C GLY A 60 9.88 -6.74 12.25
N PRO A 61 9.81 -7.73 13.16
CA PRO A 61 8.57 -8.46 13.44
C PRO A 61 7.40 -7.58 13.90
N ILE A 62 7.64 -6.62 14.81
CA ILE A 62 6.59 -5.71 15.27
C ILE A 62 6.15 -4.78 14.14
N ARG A 63 7.10 -4.21 13.38
CA ARG A 63 6.78 -3.34 12.23
C ARG A 63 5.99 -4.10 11.16
N SER A 64 6.36 -5.35 10.89
CA SER A 64 5.65 -6.26 9.99
C SER A 64 4.22 -6.54 10.46
N PHE A 65 4.03 -6.77 11.78
CA PHE A 65 2.72 -6.95 12.38
C PHE A 65 1.88 -5.66 12.28
N ALA A 66 2.45 -4.51 12.62
CA ALA A 66 1.79 -3.21 12.47
C ALA A 66 1.33 -2.96 11.03
N ALA A 67 2.14 -3.33 10.03
CA ALA A 67 1.77 -3.18 8.63
C ALA A 67 0.55 -4.03 8.25
N VAL A 68 0.51 -5.28 8.73
CA VAL A 68 -0.63 -6.19 8.51
C VAL A 68 -1.90 -5.65 9.17
N MET A 69 -1.77 -5.17 10.40
CA MET A 69 -2.90 -4.63 11.16
C MET A 69 -3.44 -3.34 10.53
N LEU A 70 -2.57 -2.46 10.01
CA LEU A 70 -2.98 -1.25 9.32
C LEU A 70 -3.71 -1.56 8.01
N ARG A 71 -3.18 -2.49 7.21
CA ARG A 71 -3.87 -2.93 5.99
C ARG A 71 -5.24 -3.52 6.32
N ARG A 72 -5.33 -4.38 7.34
CA ARG A 72 -6.60 -4.96 7.77
C ARG A 72 -7.59 -3.88 8.20
N LEU A 73 -7.13 -2.88 8.96
CA LEU A 73 -7.96 -1.75 9.38
C LEU A 73 -8.52 -0.98 8.17
N PHE A 74 -7.72 -0.77 7.13
CA PHE A 74 -8.18 -0.18 5.87
C PHE A 74 -9.13 -1.10 5.10
N GLN A 75 -8.97 -2.42 5.20
CA GLN A 75 -9.87 -3.37 4.53
C GLN A 75 -11.25 -3.46 5.19
N THR A 76 -11.31 -3.47 6.53
CA THR A 76 -12.52 -3.85 7.26
C THR A 76 -13.28 -2.66 7.84
N ASP A 77 -12.58 -1.59 8.20
CA ASP A 77 -13.14 -0.52 9.05
C ASP A 77 -12.89 0.88 8.48
N PHE A 78 -12.54 1.01 7.19
CA PHE A 78 -12.18 2.29 6.58
C PHE A 78 -13.21 3.41 6.84
N GLU A 79 -14.48 3.14 6.53
CA GLU A 79 -15.58 4.09 6.71
C GLU A 79 -15.79 4.49 8.18
N ASN A 80 -15.41 3.62 9.12
CA ASN A 80 -15.61 3.84 10.56
C ASN A 80 -14.68 4.93 11.12
N PHE A 81 -13.61 5.30 10.42
CA PHE A 81 -12.64 6.28 10.91
C PHE A 81 -12.20 7.31 9.88
N TRP A 82 -12.14 6.98 8.59
CA TRP A 82 -11.54 7.88 7.58
C TRP A 82 -12.32 9.17 7.42
N SER A 83 -13.65 9.10 7.42
CA SER A 83 -14.57 10.25 7.33
C SER A 83 -14.49 11.19 8.55
N LYS A 84 -13.92 10.72 9.67
CA LYS A 84 -13.75 11.50 10.89
C LYS A 84 -12.44 12.29 10.93
N TYR A 85 -11.48 11.92 10.07
CA TYR A 85 -10.26 12.69 9.90
C TYR A 85 -10.53 14.02 9.21
N SER A 86 -9.78 15.05 9.62
CA SER A 86 -9.71 16.29 8.85
C SER A 86 -9.01 16.05 7.51
N VAL A 87 -9.22 16.97 6.56
CA VAL A 87 -8.52 16.96 5.27
C VAL A 87 -6.99 16.92 5.46
N ASP A 88 -6.47 17.66 6.44
CA ASP A 88 -5.04 17.67 6.76
C ASP A 88 -4.55 16.32 7.29
N GLN A 89 -5.33 15.64 8.14
CA GLN A 89 -5.00 14.31 8.65
C GLN A 89 -5.00 13.27 7.53
N GLN A 90 -6.02 13.29 6.65
CA GLN A 90 -6.07 12.41 5.48
C GLN A 90 -4.89 12.65 4.55
N MET A 91 -4.51 13.91 4.32
CA MET A 91 -3.33 14.27 3.53
C MET A 91 -2.03 13.81 4.18
N ALA A 92 -1.91 13.90 5.51
CA ALA A 92 -0.75 13.44 6.25
C ALA A 92 -0.56 11.92 6.09
N VAL A 93 -1.62 11.13 6.22
CA VAL A 93 -1.57 9.66 6.00
C VAL A 93 -1.11 9.33 4.57
N LYS A 94 -1.71 9.98 3.57
CA LYS A 94 -1.33 9.81 2.15
C LYS A 94 0.15 10.11 1.91
N LYS A 95 0.64 11.25 2.40
CA LYS A 95 2.04 11.66 2.27
C LYS A 95 2.99 10.72 3.01
N GLU A 96 2.61 10.27 4.21
CA GLU A 96 3.42 9.37 5.01
C GLU A 96 3.62 8.02 4.31
N LEU A 97 2.57 7.42 3.74
CA LEU A 97 2.69 6.17 3.00
C LEU A 97 3.61 6.29 1.79
N ILE A 98 3.45 7.33 0.96
CA ILE A 98 4.35 7.58 -0.19
C ILE A 98 5.77 7.78 0.31
N ALA A 99 5.99 8.62 1.33
CA ALA A 99 7.32 8.89 1.88
C ALA A 99 7.98 7.60 2.40
N ARG A 100 7.23 6.72 3.08
CA ARG A 100 7.75 5.45 3.59
C ARG A 100 8.19 4.49 2.49
N ILE A 101 7.51 4.48 1.35
CA ILE A 101 7.93 3.66 0.21
C ILE A 101 9.15 4.29 -0.47
N THR A 102 9.13 5.60 -0.69
CA THR A 102 10.21 6.35 -1.36
C THR A 102 11.53 6.33 -0.59
N GLN A 103 11.48 6.34 0.75
CA GLN A 103 12.67 6.30 1.60
C GLN A 103 13.41 4.96 1.59
N LEU A 104 12.83 3.92 0.97
CA LEU A 104 13.38 2.57 0.85
C LEU A 104 13.76 1.95 2.21
N ASP A 105 12.84 1.15 2.76
CA ASP A 105 13.16 0.33 3.94
C ASP A 105 14.26 -0.69 3.64
N ASP A 106 15.19 -0.86 4.58
CA ASP A 106 16.21 -1.90 4.55
C ASP A 106 15.56 -3.30 4.54
N ASP A 107 14.42 -3.45 5.19
CA ASP A 107 13.62 -4.68 5.14
C ASP A 107 12.65 -4.65 3.96
N GLU A 108 13.00 -5.39 2.89
CA GLU A 108 12.15 -5.59 1.71
C GLU A 108 10.75 -6.09 2.07
N THR A 109 10.61 -6.94 3.09
CA THR A 109 9.30 -7.47 3.51
C THR A 109 8.38 -6.36 4.01
N ILE A 110 8.94 -5.42 4.79
CA ILE A 110 8.19 -4.27 5.29
C ILE A 110 7.84 -3.34 4.14
N ARG A 111 8.78 -3.04 3.24
CA ARG A 111 8.53 -2.21 2.06
C ARG A 111 7.36 -2.74 1.23
N LYS A 112 7.31 -4.05 0.96
CA LYS A 112 6.20 -4.71 0.25
C LYS A 112 4.88 -4.57 1.00
N LYS A 113 4.88 -4.73 2.32
CA LYS A 113 3.66 -4.55 3.14
C LYS A 113 3.14 -3.11 3.09
N VAL A 114 4.01 -2.11 3.10
CA VAL A 114 3.61 -0.70 2.95
C VAL A 114 3.00 -0.46 1.56
N CYS A 115 3.54 -1.07 0.50
CA CYS A 115 2.92 -1.04 -0.83
C CYS A 115 1.49 -1.59 -0.81
N TYR A 116 1.24 -2.72 -0.15
CA TYR A 116 -0.11 -3.27 0.00
C TYR A 116 -1.04 -2.37 0.82
N ILE A 117 -0.53 -1.64 1.82
CA ILE A 117 -1.32 -0.64 2.55
C ILE A 117 -1.71 0.52 1.63
N ALA A 118 -0.75 1.02 0.83
CA ALA A 118 -1.01 2.10 -0.12
C ALA A 118 -2.01 1.70 -1.20
N ALA A 119 -1.92 0.48 -1.74
CA ALA A 119 -2.89 -0.04 -2.68
C ALA A 119 -4.30 -0.14 -2.08
N GLU A 120 -4.42 -0.60 -0.84
CA GLU A 120 -5.71 -0.67 -0.15
C GLU A 120 -6.30 0.72 0.10
N LEU A 121 -5.48 1.68 0.53
CA LEU A 121 -5.92 3.05 0.70
C LEU A 121 -6.38 3.65 -0.64
N ALA A 122 -5.62 3.45 -1.72
CA ALA A 122 -5.99 3.93 -3.06
C ALA A 122 -7.32 3.34 -3.53
N LYS A 123 -7.57 2.05 -3.25
CA LYS A 123 -8.83 1.39 -3.56
C LYS A 123 -10.01 2.01 -2.80
N ASN A 124 -9.85 2.25 -1.50
CA ASN A 124 -10.89 2.87 -0.69
C ASN A 124 -11.15 4.36 -1.04
N LEU A 125 -10.18 5.01 -1.68
CA LEU A 125 -10.28 6.40 -2.14
C LEU A 125 -10.77 6.51 -3.58
N MET A 126 -11.31 5.43 -4.15
CA MET A 126 -11.99 5.43 -5.43
C MET A 126 -13.48 5.71 -5.21
N ASP A 127 -14.03 6.71 -5.91
CA ASP A 127 -15.46 6.99 -5.84
C ASP A 127 -16.30 6.13 -6.79
N GLU A 128 -17.62 6.31 -6.75
CA GLU A 128 -18.58 5.58 -7.58
C GLU A 128 -18.41 5.79 -9.10
N ASN A 129 -17.73 6.87 -9.51
CA ASN A 129 -17.44 7.18 -10.91
C ASN A 129 -16.02 6.74 -11.31
N GLU A 130 -15.39 5.90 -10.49
CA GLU A 130 -14.01 5.45 -10.65
C GLU A 130 -13.00 6.62 -10.69
N GLN A 131 -13.33 7.73 -10.04
CA GLN A 131 -12.41 8.86 -9.88
C GLN A 131 -11.63 8.70 -8.57
N SER A 132 -10.30 8.74 -8.67
CA SER A 132 -9.42 8.67 -7.51
C SER A 132 -9.40 10.00 -6.74
N GLN A 133 -9.56 9.93 -5.42
CA GLN A 133 -9.37 11.03 -4.47
C GLN A 133 -7.91 11.16 -3.98
N TRP A 134 -7.00 10.40 -4.58
CA TRP A 134 -5.57 10.40 -4.28
C TRP A 134 -4.74 10.49 -5.57
N PRO A 135 -4.77 11.62 -6.30
CA PRO A 135 -4.03 11.77 -7.55
C PRO A 135 -2.51 11.58 -7.37
N GLU A 136 -1.96 11.91 -6.21
CA GLU A 136 -0.52 11.80 -5.92
C GLU A 136 -0.01 10.35 -5.96
N ILE A 137 -0.86 9.34 -5.74
CA ILE A 137 -0.44 7.94 -5.85
C ILE A 137 -0.14 7.57 -7.31
N MET A 138 -0.89 8.11 -8.26
CA MET A 138 -0.67 7.85 -9.69
C MET A 138 0.64 8.50 -10.15
N GLU A 139 0.90 9.74 -9.72
CA GLU A 139 2.18 10.40 -9.97
C GLU A 139 3.34 9.57 -9.40
N PHE A 140 3.20 9.10 -8.15
CA PHE A 140 4.17 8.22 -7.52
C PHE A 140 4.41 6.93 -8.32
N LEU A 141 3.37 6.27 -8.83
CA LEU A 141 3.50 5.04 -9.63
C LEU A 141 4.31 5.30 -10.90
N PHE A 142 3.98 6.36 -11.64
CA PHE A 142 4.67 6.69 -12.88
C PHE A 142 6.14 7.09 -12.65
N GLN A 143 6.41 7.90 -11.63
CA GLN A 143 7.79 8.27 -11.28
C GLN A 143 8.60 7.05 -10.82
N SER A 144 8.00 6.19 -9.99
CA SER A 144 8.68 5.03 -9.42
C SER A 144 8.96 3.94 -10.46
N ALA A 145 8.02 3.68 -11.38
CA ALA A 145 8.22 2.72 -12.46
C ALA A 145 9.34 3.16 -13.45
N ASN A 146 9.56 4.47 -13.59
CA ASN A 146 10.64 5.05 -14.40
C ASN A 146 11.91 5.38 -13.60
N SER A 147 11.96 5.06 -12.30
CA SER A 147 13.10 5.34 -11.44
C SER A 147 14.35 4.57 -11.87
N SER A 148 15.54 5.06 -11.53
CA SER A 148 16.78 4.28 -11.64
C SER A 148 16.90 3.18 -10.57
N HIS A 149 16.08 3.24 -9.51
CA HIS A 149 16.12 2.28 -8.42
C HIS A 149 15.16 1.11 -8.65
N SER A 150 15.70 -0.10 -8.82
CA SER A 150 14.88 -1.32 -9.01
C SER A 150 13.87 -1.56 -7.90
N ALA A 151 14.21 -1.21 -6.65
CA ALA A 151 13.29 -1.34 -5.51
C ALA A 151 12.06 -0.42 -5.61
N LEU A 152 12.18 0.77 -6.22
CA LEU A 152 11.04 1.66 -6.46
C LEU A 152 10.20 1.17 -7.63
N LYS A 153 10.83 0.67 -8.70
CA LYS A 153 10.10 0.00 -9.80
C LYS A 153 9.27 -1.17 -9.28
N GLU A 154 9.89 -2.05 -8.50
CA GLU A 154 9.22 -3.17 -7.83
C GLU A 154 8.05 -2.66 -6.97
N SER A 155 8.26 -1.62 -6.15
CA SER A 155 7.21 -1.08 -5.28
C SER A 155 6.01 -0.55 -6.07
N ALA A 156 6.23 0.16 -7.18
CA ALA A 156 5.16 0.62 -8.06
C ALA A 156 4.37 -0.55 -8.67
N LEU A 157 5.08 -1.57 -9.14
CA LEU A 157 4.46 -2.77 -9.71
C LEU A 157 3.66 -3.57 -8.67
N ILE A 158 4.09 -3.62 -7.41
CA ILE A 158 3.34 -4.27 -6.32
C ILE A 158 2.02 -3.53 -6.04
N ILE A 159 2.05 -2.19 -5.98
CA ILE A 159 0.82 -1.41 -5.77
C ILE A 159 -0.14 -1.66 -6.93
N PHE A 160 0.38 -1.65 -8.16
CA PHE A 160 -0.42 -1.85 -9.35
C PHE A 160 -0.97 -3.29 -9.46
N GLU A 161 -0.19 -4.31 -9.08
CA GLU A 161 -0.65 -5.70 -8.98
C GLU A 161 -1.77 -5.85 -7.96
N ALA A 162 -1.62 -5.24 -6.79
CA ALA A 162 -2.59 -5.31 -5.71
C ALA A 162 -3.90 -4.58 -6.03
N PHE A 163 -3.83 -3.50 -6.81
CA PHE A 163 -5.01 -2.77 -7.26
C PHE A 163 -4.88 -2.31 -8.73
N PRO A 164 -5.21 -3.17 -9.70
CA PRO A 164 -5.08 -2.84 -11.12
C PRO A 164 -6.04 -1.75 -11.60
N GLY A 165 -7.13 -1.52 -10.87
CA GLY A 165 -8.10 -0.47 -11.13
C GLY A 165 -7.67 0.92 -10.66
N ILE A 166 -6.42 1.12 -10.19
CA ILE A 166 -5.95 2.38 -9.59
C ILE A 166 -6.08 3.63 -10.49
N PHE A 167 -6.13 3.43 -11.82
CA PHE A 167 -6.33 4.50 -12.78
C PHE A 167 -7.81 4.84 -13.04
N GLY A 168 -8.73 3.98 -12.60
CA GLY A 168 -10.17 4.14 -12.75
C GLY A 168 -10.59 4.58 -14.16
N ASN A 169 -11.39 5.64 -14.23
CA ASN A 169 -11.90 6.19 -15.49
C ASN A 169 -10.82 6.79 -16.43
N GLN A 170 -9.58 6.97 -15.96
CA GLN A 170 -8.44 7.42 -16.79
C GLN A 170 -7.69 6.26 -17.45
N ALA A 171 -8.01 5.01 -17.11
CA ALA A 171 -7.28 3.84 -17.58
C ALA A 171 -7.21 3.76 -19.12
N GLU A 172 -8.30 4.05 -19.83
CA GLU A 172 -8.33 4.03 -21.29
C GLU A 172 -7.39 5.08 -21.91
N GLN A 173 -7.42 6.31 -21.36
CA GLN A 173 -6.56 7.40 -21.83
C GLN A 173 -5.08 7.11 -21.57
N LEU A 174 -4.78 6.45 -20.45
CA LEU A 174 -3.43 6.13 -20.02
C LEU A 174 -2.93 4.78 -20.56
N THR A 175 -3.74 4.02 -21.29
CA THR A 175 -3.43 2.63 -21.69
C THR A 175 -2.09 2.53 -22.44
N GLN A 176 -1.79 3.47 -23.34
CA GLN A 176 -0.50 3.49 -24.07
C GLN A 176 0.70 3.73 -23.15
N ILE A 177 0.55 4.58 -22.14
CA ILE A 177 1.60 4.87 -21.15
C ILE A 177 1.81 3.65 -20.26
N ILE A 178 0.71 3.03 -19.80
CA ILE A 178 0.72 1.80 -18.99
C ILE A 178 1.42 0.66 -19.77
N HIS A 179 1.12 0.52 -21.05
CA HIS A 179 1.78 -0.44 -21.95
C HIS A 179 3.30 -0.24 -22.02
N GLN A 180 3.76 0.99 -22.26
CA GLN A 180 5.20 1.30 -22.31
C GLN A 180 5.90 0.99 -20.98
N ILE A 181 5.25 1.27 -19.85
CA ILE A 181 5.78 0.95 -18.52
C ILE A 181 5.93 -0.56 -18.34
N PHE A 182 4.91 -1.35 -18.70
CA PHE A 182 4.99 -2.80 -18.63
C PHE A 182 6.13 -3.34 -19.51
N LEU A 183 6.24 -2.89 -20.77
CA LEU A 183 7.33 -3.32 -21.64
C LEU A 183 8.71 -3.00 -21.07
N SER A 184 8.88 -1.78 -20.54
CA SER A 184 10.13 -1.36 -19.90
C SER A 184 10.48 -2.25 -18.70
N CYS A 185 9.50 -2.51 -17.82
CA CYS A 185 9.72 -3.30 -16.61
C CYS A 185 9.88 -4.80 -16.88
N LEU A 186 9.19 -5.36 -17.89
CA LEU A 186 9.36 -6.75 -18.34
C LEU A 186 10.73 -7.00 -18.98
N ASN A 187 11.38 -5.96 -19.50
CA ASN A 187 12.74 -6.00 -20.04
C ASN A 187 13.80 -5.45 -19.06
N ASP A 188 13.44 -5.21 -17.79
CA ASP A 188 14.37 -4.65 -16.82
C ASP A 188 15.56 -5.59 -16.56
N GLN A 189 16.71 -5.03 -16.18
CA GLN A 189 17.90 -5.83 -15.84
C GLN A 189 17.68 -6.64 -14.55
N ASP A 190 16.89 -6.11 -13.61
CA ASP A 190 16.57 -6.78 -12.36
C ASP A 190 15.46 -7.82 -12.54
N THR A 191 15.79 -9.08 -12.26
CA THR A 191 14.85 -10.21 -12.34
C THR A 191 13.63 -10.04 -11.43
N LYS A 192 13.77 -9.39 -10.26
CA LYS A 192 12.64 -9.14 -9.36
C LYS A 192 11.64 -8.17 -9.98
N VAL A 193 12.13 -7.14 -10.68
CA VAL A 193 11.28 -6.18 -11.39
C VAL A 193 10.54 -6.90 -12.52
N ARG A 194 11.24 -7.71 -13.33
CA ARG A 194 10.59 -8.49 -14.40
C ARG A 194 9.50 -9.43 -13.86
N TYR A 195 9.79 -10.15 -12.79
CA TYR A 195 8.83 -11.06 -12.15
C TYR A 195 7.59 -10.32 -11.63
N THR A 196 7.79 -9.21 -10.92
CA THR A 196 6.69 -8.40 -10.38
C THR A 196 5.88 -7.75 -11.52
N ALA A 197 6.55 -7.34 -12.61
CA ALA A 197 5.89 -6.80 -13.79
C ALA A 197 4.99 -7.84 -14.47
N ALA A 198 5.43 -9.09 -14.55
CA ALA A 198 4.62 -10.19 -15.06
C ALA A 198 3.36 -10.44 -14.21
N GLN A 199 3.50 -10.41 -12.88
CA GLN A 199 2.36 -10.53 -11.96
C GLN A 199 1.39 -9.36 -12.11
N ALA A 200 1.90 -8.13 -12.12
CA ALA A 200 1.10 -6.93 -12.30
C ALA A 200 0.36 -6.92 -13.65
N LEU A 201 1.02 -7.34 -14.73
CA LEU A 201 0.40 -7.46 -16.04
C LEU A 201 -0.71 -8.51 -16.02
N ALA A 202 -0.48 -9.68 -15.43
CA ALA A 202 -1.51 -10.71 -15.32
C ALA A 202 -2.73 -10.22 -14.53
N ALA A 203 -2.51 -9.50 -13.43
CA ALA A 203 -3.58 -8.87 -12.65
C ALA A 203 -4.34 -7.81 -13.46
N TYR A 204 -3.62 -6.98 -14.22
CA TYR A 204 -4.21 -5.94 -15.07
C TYR A 204 -5.05 -6.49 -16.23
N LEU A 205 -4.54 -7.52 -16.94
CA LEU A 205 -5.29 -8.19 -18.00
C LEU A 205 -6.53 -8.90 -17.45
N LYS A 206 -6.40 -9.55 -16.28
CA LYS A 206 -7.54 -10.18 -15.59
C LYS A 206 -8.59 -9.15 -15.19
N HIS A 207 -8.19 -7.98 -14.70
CA HIS A 207 -9.12 -6.91 -14.33
C HIS A 207 -9.89 -6.38 -15.55
N ASN A 208 -9.24 -6.31 -16.71
CA ASN A 208 -9.79 -5.76 -17.95
C ASN A 208 -10.20 -6.83 -18.98
N TYR A 209 -10.57 -8.03 -18.55
CA TYR A 209 -10.77 -9.18 -19.45
C TYR A 209 -11.86 -8.97 -20.53
N GLU A 210 -12.79 -8.05 -20.31
CA GLU A 210 -13.85 -7.70 -21.27
C GLU A 210 -13.39 -6.65 -22.31
N ASN A 211 -12.36 -5.85 -22.00
CA ASN A 211 -11.86 -4.81 -22.88
C ASN A 211 -10.90 -5.38 -23.94
N THR A 212 -11.49 -5.90 -25.02
CA THR A 212 -10.74 -6.56 -26.10
C THR A 212 -9.69 -5.63 -26.75
N GLN A 213 -9.95 -4.33 -26.86
CA GLN A 213 -9.00 -3.37 -27.40
C GLN A 213 -7.76 -3.23 -26.51
N LEU A 214 -7.95 -3.13 -25.20
CA LEU A 214 -6.87 -3.13 -24.23
C LEU A 214 -6.06 -4.44 -24.30
N LEU A 215 -6.73 -5.59 -24.34
CA LEU A 215 -6.06 -6.89 -24.48
C LEU A 215 -5.19 -6.97 -25.76
N HIS A 216 -5.64 -6.36 -26.86
CA HIS A 216 -4.86 -6.30 -28.10
C HIS A 216 -3.61 -5.44 -27.96
N ILE A 217 -3.68 -4.32 -27.25
CA ILE A 217 -2.52 -3.43 -27.03
C ILE A 217 -1.41 -4.16 -26.27
N HIS A 218 -1.76 -4.97 -25.27
CA HIS A 218 -0.79 -5.68 -24.43
C HIS A 218 -0.39 -7.07 -24.93
N ARG A 219 -0.80 -7.45 -26.16
CA ARG A 219 -0.55 -8.80 -26.70
C ARG A 219 0.95 -9.11 -26.85
N ASP A 220 1.74 -8.11 -27.19
CA ASP A 220 3.19 -8.19 -27.33
C ASP A 220 3.92 -8.40 -26.00
N CYS A 221 3.27 -8.11 -24.86
CA CYS A 221 3.81 -8.39 -23.53
C CYS A 221 3.66 -9.88 -23.11
N LEU A 222 2.76 -10.65 -23.74
CA LEU A 222 2.46 -12.03 -23.33
C LEU A 222 3.66 -12.99 -23.37
N PRO A 223 4.58 -12.94 -24.36
CA PRO A 223 5.75 -13.81 -24.36
C PRO A 223 6.61 -13.69 -23.10
N TYR A 224 6.66 -12.50 -22.48
CA TYR A 224 7.42 -12.24 -21.26
C TYR A 224 6.83 -12.90 -20.00
N LEU A 225 5.57 -13.37 -20.05
CA LEU A 225 4.95 -14.10 -18.94
C LEU A 225 5.41 -15.55 -18.85
N ILE A 226 6.00 -16.08 -19.93
CA ILE A 226 6.33 -17.50 -20.08
C ILE A 226 7.86 -17.72 -20.12
N SER A 227 8.63 -16.66 -20.34
CA SER A 227 10.10 -16.65 -20.36
C SER A 227 10.72 -16.55 -18.98
#